data_AF-A0A951HEY3-F1
#
_entry.id   AF-A0A951HEY3-F1
#
_cell.length_a   1.000
_cell.length_b   1.000
_cell.length_c   1.000
_cell.angle_alpha   90.00
_cell.angle_beta   90.00
_cell.angle_gamma   90.00
#
_symmetry.space_group_name_H-M   'P 1'
#
loop_
_entity.id
_entity.type
_entity.pdbx_description
1 polymer ?
#
loop_
_entity_poly.entity_id
_entity_poly.type
_entity_poly.pdbx_seq_one_letter_code
_entity_poly.pdbx_strand_id
1 'polypeptide(L)'
;MYQVDEMVRGGGSGGAALAFDGGLGRAPVRPSFGQRGAARGEPTKSFDLVVDLGRNIGSRDWLRGFVTCFGLCYAAWSLAPGFQPLPGAVPAPLPDAQFEEARTLAIAPLAYGGD
;
A
#
# COMPACT_ATOMS: atom_id res chain seq x y z
N MET A 1 13.20 -15.36 23.34
CA MET A 1 12.79 -15.55 21.92
C MET A 1 11.64 -16.54 21.97
N TYR A 2 10.38 -16.20 21.71
CA TYR A 2 9.78 -15.27 20.76
C TYR A 2 8.49 -14.73 21.38
N GLN A 3 8.25 -13.42 21.33
CA GLN A 3 6.95 -12.84 21.67
C GLN A 3 6.15 -12.76 20.38
N VAL A 4 5.04 -13.47 20.33
CA VAL A 4 4.10 -13.49 19.20
C VAL A 4 3.12 -12.37 19.48
N ASP A 5 3.21 -11.26 18.75
CA ASP A 5 2.18 -10.23 18.81
C ASP A 5 1.02 -10.71 17.94
N GLU A 6 -0.07 -11.13 18.58
CA GLU A 6 -1.35 -11.33 17.92
C GLU A 6 -1.80 -9.98 17.36
N MET A 7 -1.65 -9.80 16.04
CA MET A 7 -2.44 -8.81 15.31
C MET A 7 -3.92 -9.18 15.46
N VAL A 8 -4.54 -8.66 16.51
CA VAL A 8 -5.99 -8.50 16.61
C VAL A 8 -6.41 -7.79 15.33
N ARG A 9 -7.16 -8.52 14.50
CA ARG A 9 -7.86 -8.01 13.34
C ARG A 9 -8.95 -7.06 13.81
N GLY A 10 -8.56 -5.84 14.16
CA GLY A 10 -9.44 -4.72 14.49
C GLY A 10 -9.74 -3.93 13.23
N GLY A 11 -11.02 -3.84 12.87
CA GLY A 11 -11.53 -3.27 11.63
C GLY A 11 -10.99 -1.87 11.31
N GLY A 12 -10.74 -1.65 10.02
CA GLY A 12 -10.29 -0.37 9.48
C GLY A 12 -11.19 0.77 9.94
N SER A 13 -10.56 1.75 10.56
CA SER A 13 -11.13 3.04 10.94
C SER A 13 -11.43 3.86 9.68
N GLY A 14 -12.61 3.64 9.10
CA GLY A 14 -13.21 4.50 8.09
C GLY A 14 -13.74 5.78 8.75
N GLY A 15 -12.85 6.70 9.10
CA GLY A 15 -13.24 8.02 9.58
C GLY A 15 -13.77 8.87 8.44
N ALA A 16 -15.09 9.04 8.35
CA ALA A 16 -15.71 10.09 7.56
C ALA A 16 -16.51 10.98 8.52
N ALA A 17 -15.99 12.18 8.78
CA ALA A 17 -16.70 13.21 9.51
C ALA A 17 -17.61 13.95 8.54
N LEU A 18 -18.93 13.94 8.77
CA LEU A 18 -19.86 14.93 8.23
C LEU A 18 -20.88 15.29 9.30
N ALA A 19 -21.11 16.60 9.42
CA ALA A 19 -21.78 17.26 10.52
C ALA A 19 -23.24 16.86 10.69
N PHE A 20 -23.68 17.04 11.94
CA PHE A 20 -25.02 16.89 12.47
C PHE A 20 -26.04 17.79 11.74
N ASP A 21 -27.29 17.33 11.74
CA ASP A 21 -28.51 17.94 11.19
C ASP A 21 -28.81 17.61 9.71
N GLY A 22 -29.66 16.60 9.51
CA GLY A 22 -30.09 16.13 8.20
C GLY A 22 -30.97 14.89 8.33
N GLY A 23 -32.24 15.11 8.65
CA GLY A 23 -33.23 14.05 8.81
C GLY A 23 -33.47 13.20 7.57
N LEU A 24 -33.95 11.97 7.84
CA LEU A 24 -34.65 11.04 6.95
C LEU A 24 -33.91 10.54 5.70
N GLY A 25 -33.25 9.39 5.86
CA GLY A 25 -32.98 8.48 4.76
C GLY A 25 -32.01 7.39 5.17
N ARG A 26 -32.50 6.16 5.35
CA ARG A 26 -31.63 4.98 5.49
C ARG A 26 -30.82 4.87 4.19
N ALA A 27 -29.57 5.33 4.22
CA ALA A 27 -28.70 5.29 3.04
C ALA A 27 -28.65 3.85 2.51
N PRO A 28 -28.77 3.63 1.19
CA PRO A 28 -28.59 2.29 0.63
C PRO A 28 -27.18 1.81 0.97
N VAL A 29 -27.10 0.56 1.45
CA VAL A 29 -25.82 -0.13 1.67
C VAL A 29 -25.10 -0.16 0.33
N ARG A 30 -24.07 0.67 0.16
CA ARG A 30 -23.22 0.63 -1.04
C ARG A 30 -22.50 -0.72 -1.03
N PRO A 31 -22.50 -1.48 -2.14
CA PRO A 31 -21.72 -2.70 -2.21
C PRO A 31 -20.27 -2.37 -1.88
N SER A 32 -19.65 -3.19 -1.04
CA SER A 32 -18.25 -3.03 -0.70
C SER A 32 -17.39 -3.25 -1.94
N PHE A 33 -16.25 -2.56 -2.00
CA PHE A 33 -15.22 -2.82 -3.00
C PHE A 33 -14.89 -4.32 -2.97
N GLY A 34 -15.22 -5.05 -4.04
CA GLY A 34 -15.00 -6.50 -4.15
C GLY A 34 -16.25 -7.39 -4.16
N GLN A 35 -17.46 -6.87 -3.87
CA GLN A 35 -18.70 -7.63 -4.11
C GLN A 35 -19.02 -7.66 -5.61
N ARG A 36 -18.52 -8.67 -6.31
CA ARG A 36 -19.07 -9.02 -7.63
C ARG A 36 -20.51 -9.46 -7.41
N GLY A 37 -21.45 -8.64 -7.87
CA GLY A 37 -22.87 -8.95 -7.83
C GLY A 37 -23.09 -10.35 -8.43
N ALA A 38 -23.82 -11.19 -7.73
CA ALA A 38 -24.12 -12.57 -8.12
C ALA A 38 -25.12 -12.63 -9.31
N ALA A 39 -24.89 -11.81 -10.33
CA ALA A 39 -25.66 -11.78 -11.56
C ALA A 39 -24.89 -12.52 -12.67
N ARG A 40 -25.15 -13.83 -12.73
CA ARG A 40 -25.25 -14.69 -13.93
C ARG A 40 -24.60 -14.18 -15.23
N GLY A 41 -23.57 -14.88 -15.71
CA GLY A 41 -23.13 -14.79 -17.10
C GLY A 41 -21.90 -15.66 -17.38
N GLU A 42 -22.14 -16.91 -17.80
CA GLU A 42 -21.19 -17.94 -18.26
C GLU A 42 -20.00 -18.28 -17.33
N PRO A 43 -19.53 -19.54 -17.29
CA PRO A 43 -18.24 -19.83 -16.70
C PRO A 43 -17.18 -19.10 -17.53
N THR A 44 -16.78 -17.91 -17.09
CA THR A 44 -15.61 -17.22 -17.62
C THR A 44 -14.49 -18.24 -17.53
N LYS A 45 -13.98 -18.69 -18.68
CA LYS A 45 -12.86 -19.64 -18.76
C LYS A 45 -11.81 -19.17 -17.77
N SER A 46 -11.67 -19.90 -16.65
CA SER A 46 -10.93 -19.41 -15.48
C SER A 46 -9.53 -19.04 -15.94
N PHE A 47 -9.30 -17.75 -16.10
CA PHE A 47 -7.98 -17.23 -16.40
C PHE A 47 -7.27 -17.28 -15.06
N ASP A 48 -6.49 -18.32 -14.85
CA ASP A 48 -5.63 -18.40 -13.70
C ASP A 48 -4.47 -17.43 -13.93
N LEU A 49 -4.57 -16.25 -13.31
CA LEU A 49 -3.49 -15.26 -13.31
C LEU A 49 -2.32 -15.70 -12.42
N VAL A 50 -2.52 -16.71 -11.56
CA VAL A 50 -1.53 -17.21 -10.60
C VAL A 50 -1.01 -18.56 -11.10
N VAL A 51 -0.35 -18.54 -12.26
CA VAL A 51 0.39 -19.74 -12.70
C VAL A 51 1.59 -19.91 -11.76
N ASP A 52 1.72 -21.08 -11.15
CA ASP A 52 2.88 -21.44 -10.34
C ASP A 52 4.14 -21.49 -11.22
N LEU A 53 4.97 -20.44 -11.15
CA LEU A 53 6.24 -20.35 -11.88
C LEU A 53 7.26 -21.42 -11.45
N GLY A 54 7.09 -22.02 -10.25
CA GLY A 54 7.95 -23.09 -9.74
C GLY A 54 7.64 -24.47 -10.33
N ARG A 55 6.58 -24.59 -11.13
CA ARG A 55 6.10 -25.86 -11.69
C ARG A 55 6.19 -25.88 -13.21
N ASN A 56 6.53 -27.06 -13.77
CA ASN A 56 6.55 -27.31 -15.23
C ASN A 56 7.36 -26.27 -16.03
N ILE A 57 8.57 -25.95 -15.56
CA ILE A 57 9.48 -24.98 -16.18
C ILE A 57 9.70 -25.37 -17.65
N GLY A 58 9.53 -24.40 -18.56
CA GLY A 58 9.67 -24.60 -20.01
C GLY A 58 8.39 -25.04 -20.74
N SER A 59 7.28 -25.25 -20.02
CA SER A 59 5.97 -25.52 -20.63
C SER A 59 5.31 -24.26 -21.22
N ARG A 60 4.28 -24.46 -22.04
CA ARG A 60 3.46 -23.36 -22.59
C ARG A 60 2.74 -22.57 -21.50
N ASP A 61 2.27 -23.23 -20.46
CA ASP A 61 1.58 -22.55 -19.35
C ASP A 61 2.56 -21.75 -18.49
N TRP A 62 3.78 -22.27 -18.28
CA TRP A 62 4.87 -21.54 -17.63
C TRP A 62 5.22 -20.24 -18.38
N LEU A 63 5.35 -20.29 -19.72
CA LEU A 63 5.60 -19.09 -20.53
C LEU A 63 4.47 -18.05 -20.41
N ARG A 64 3.21 -18.48 -20.32
CA ARG A 64 2.06 -17.57 -20.13
C ARG A 64 2.11 -16.87 -18.77
N GLY A 65 2.46 -17.60 -17.72
CA GLY A 65 2.68 -17.04 -16.37
C GLY A 65 3.81 -16.01 -16.38
N PHE A 66 4.94 -16.36 -16.99
CA PHE A 66 6.09 -15.47 -17.14
C PHE A 66 5.74 -14.19 -17.91
N VAL A 67 5.08 -14.29 -19.06
CA VAL A 67 4.68 -13.13 -19.88
C VAL A 67 3.71 -12.22 -19.11
N THR A 68 2.78 -12.79 -18.35
CA THR A 68 1.83 -12.00 -17.55
C THR A 68 2.55 -11.25 -16.44
N CYS A 69 3.41 -11.94 -15.68
CA CYS A 69 4.21 -11.35 -14.62
C CYS A 69 5.10 -10.22 -15.17
N PHE A 70 5.85 -10.49 -16.25
CA PHE A 70 6.71 -9.50 -16.90
C PHE A 70 5.90 -8.31 -17.43
N GLY A 71 4.72 -8.57 -18.02
CA GLY A 71 3.81 -7.53 -18.49
C GLY A 71 3.31 -6.62 -17.36
N LEU A 72 2.99 -7.18 -16.19
CA LEU A 72 2.61 -6.39 -15.00
C LEU A 72 3.78 -5.57 -14.46
N CYS A 73 4.99 -6.14 -14.38
CA CYS A 73 6.19 -5.40 -14.00
C CYS A 73 6.48 -4.24 -14.96
N TYR A 74 6.38 -4.50 -16.27
CA TYR A 74 6.55 -3.49 -17.30
C TYR A 74 5.48 -2.41 -17.20
N ALA A 75 4.21 -2.78 -17.00
CA ALA A 75 3.12 -1.84 -16.83
C ALA A 75 3.36 -0.92 -15.62
N ALA A 76 3.75 -1.49 -14.48
CA ALA A 76 4.09 -0.74 -13.27
C ALA A 76 5.22 0.27 -13.52
N TRP A 77 6.25 -0.13 -14.26
CA TRP A 77 7.32 0.79 -14.67
C TRP A 77 6.81 1.86 -15.63
N SER A 78 6.04 1.51 -16.65
CA SER A 78 5.52 2.47 -17.63
C SER A 78 4.59 3.52 -17.04
N LEU A 79 3.90 3.18 -15.95
CA LEU A 79 3.00 4.07 -15.22
C LEU A 79 3.71 4.83 -14.10
N ALA A 80 4.99 4.58 -13.84
CA ALA A 80 5.73 5.33 -12.83
C ALA A 80 5.95 6.77 -13.34
N PRO A 81 5.31 7.79 -12.74
CA PRO A 81 5.69 9.17 -13.02
C PRO A 81 7.15 9.34 -12.60
N GLY A 82 7.90 10.19 -13.32
CA GLY A 82 9.27 10.50 -12.93
C GLY A 82 9.31 10.94 -11.47
N PHE A 83 10.14 10.29 -10.65
CA PHE A 83 10.43 10.74 -9.30
C PHE A 83 11.25 12.02 -9.39
N GLN A 84 10.57 13.16 -9.57
CA GLN A 84 11.21 14.45 -9.37
C GLN A 84 11.27 14.70 -7.86
N PRO A 85 12.46 15.00 -7.30
CA PRO A 85 12.53 15.44 -5.92
C PRO A 85 11.65 16.67 -5.79
N LEU A 86 10.66 16.60 -4.89
CA LEU A 86 9.80 17.74 -4.62
C LEU A 86 10.70 18.85 -4.06
N PRO A 87 10.78 20.05 -4.68
CA PRO A 87 11.57 21.13 -4.12
C PRO A 87 10.94 21.55 -2.79
N GLY A 88 11.50 21.02 -1.71
CA GLY A 88 11.14 21.38 -0.35
C GLY A 88 11.96 22.59 0.08
N ALA A 89 11.30 23.57 0.70
CA ALA A 89 12.01 24.61 1.43
C ALA A 89 12.70 23.94 2.62
N VAL A 90 14.02 23.76 2.53
CA VAL A 90 14.82 23.32 3.67
C VAL A 90 15.09 24.56 4.52
N PRO A 91 14.70 24.58 5.81
CA PRO A 91 15.05 25.68 6.69
C PRO A 91 16.58 25.82 6.77
N ALA A 92 17.06 27.03 7.01
CA ALA A 92 18.48 27.25 7.24
C ALA A 92 18.96 26.33 8.38
N PRO A 93 20.19 25.77 8.30
CA PRO A 93 20.75 25.01 9.40
C PRO A 93 20.69 25.80 10.71
N LEU A 94 20.40 25.11 11.82
CA LEU A 94 20.40 25.74 13.13
C LEU A 94 21.81 26.27 13.42
N PRO A 95 21.94 27.46 14.05
CA PRO A 95 23.21 27.90 14.61
C PRO A 95 23.73 26.86 15.60
N ASP A 96 25.06 26.67 15.67
CA ASP A 96 25.70 25.61 16.46
C ASP A 96 25.18 25.53 17.91
N ALA A 97 24.99 26.69 18.55
CA ALA A 97 24.46 26.75 19.92
C ALA A 97 23.05 26.15 20.05
N GLN A 98 22.15 26.44 19.11
CA GLN A 98 20.78 25.91 19.10
C GLN A 98 20.74 24.45 18.67
N PHE A 99 21.71 24.02 17.86
CA PHE A 99 21.84 22.62 17.46
C PHE A 99 22.22 21.74 18.66
N GLU A 100 23.15 22.18 19.50
CA GLU A 100 23.52 21.46 20.73
C GLU A 100 22.34 21.38 21.72
N GLU A 101 21.59 22.47 21.90
CA GLU A 101 20.36 22.45 22.70
C GLU A 101 19.34 21.45 22.14
N ALA A 102 19.07 21.49 20.84
CA ALA A 102 18.14 20.58 20.19
C ALA A 102 18.60 19.11 20.27
N ARG A 103 19.90 18.85 20.18
CA ARG A 103 20.47 17.50 20.28
C ARG A 103 20.17 16.85 21.63
N THR A 104 20.23 17.61 22.72
CA THR A 104 19.90 17.09 24.07
C THR A 104 18.42 16.74 24.25
N LEU A 105 17.54 17.37 23.46
CA LEU A 105 16.09 17.14 23.52
C LEU A 105 15.60 16.15 22.46
N ALA A 106 16.43 15.87 21.44
CA ALA A 106 16.05 15.04 20.32
C ALA A 106 16.33 13.56 20.59
N ILE A 107 15.40 12.70 20.17
CA ILE A 107 15.65 11.26 20.06
C ILE A 107 16.20 11.01 18.65
N ALA A 108 17.52 10.87 18.54
CA ALA A 108 18.19 10.59 17.27
C ALA A 108 18.42 9.09 17.07
N PRO A 109 18.41 8.58 15.82
CA PRO A 109 18.83 7.20 15.54
C PRO A 109 20.27 6.95 16.00
N LEU A 110 20.57 5.75 16.52
CA LEU A 110 21.92 5.36 16.98
C LEU A 110 23.02 5.61 15.92
N ALA A 111 22.68 5.47 14.63
CA ALA A 111 23.60 5.73 13.52
C ALA A 111 24.07 7.21 13.43
N TYR A 112 23.32 8.14 14.03
CA TYR A 112 23.66 9.56 14.12
C TYR A 112 24.23 9.94 15.51
N GLY A 113 24.59 8.94 16.33
CA GLY A 113 25.23 9.17 17.63
C GLY A 113 24.27 9.64 18.72
N GLY A 114 23.06 9.08 18.76
CA GLY A 114 22.19 9.17 19.94
C GLY A 114 22.78 8.31 21.06
N ASP A 115 23.22 8.94 22.14
CA ASP A 115 23.73 8.34 23.37
C ASP A 115 22.72 8.39 24.52
#